data_AF-A0A1I2G9G3-F1
#
_entry.id   AF-A0A1I2G9G3-F1
#
_cell.length_a   1.000
_cell.length_b   1.000
_cell.length_c   1.000
_cell.angle_alpha   90.00
_cell.angle_beta   90.00
_cell.angle_gamma   90.00
#
_symmetry.space_group_name_H-M   'P 1'
#
loop_
_entity.id
_entity.type
_entity.pdbx_description
1 polymer ?
#
loop_
_entity_poly.entity_id
_entity_poly.type
_entity_poly.pdbx_seq_one_letter_code
_entity_poly.pdbx_strand_id
1 'polypeptide(L)'
;MRRLSPGRPARLSRGRLARLREERGGIAVMLALLMPLLFGAAALGIDMAAVWSARQQVQTGADAAVIAVAMDCARGDCGNIKQTAEDAFWANDEAAKLSNLGPGEGWIRVNGREVSATQKKAWLVNHFFAGALGEDTGELSVSSYAEWAPFTEARSELPFAISYCTYKSHAASLGSKNVVTLGSGTPGGSCYTPQGEHVNGVGINFTRPDSGECGTTTVWKSTYRFQNGSLPSECSQAYISSLVGRDVVIPVWDASHGQDFRVYGYAAFRVTGFSTTGGGRLTGYFTYSARQVDDTTPPPRNAPDLGARAVFLTDK
;
A
#
# COMPACT_ATOMS: atom_id res chain seq x y z
N MET A 1 -13.08 -36.43 94.43
CA MET A 1 -13.17 -35.81 93.09
C MET A 1 -11.79 -35.39 92.61
N ARG A 2 -11.55 -35.54 91.30
CA ARG A 2 -10.27 -35.48 90.58
C ARG A 2 -9.67 -34.07 90.49
N ARG A 3 -8.32 -34.05 90.47
CA ARG A 3 -7.33 -33.19 89.76
C ARG A 3 -7.78 -31.78 89.32
N LEU A 4 -6.84 -30.82 89.43
CA LEU A 4 -6.15 -30.23 88.27
C LEU A 4 -4.90 -29.47 88.74
N SER A 5 -3.77 -29.76 88.11
CA SER A 5 -2.50 -29.05 88.30
C SER A 5 -2.41 -27.94 87.23
N PRO A 6 -1.95 -26.71 87.55
CA PRO A 6 -1.82 -25.67 86.54
C PRO A 6 -0.56 -25.89 85.69
N GLY A 7 -0.76 -26.04 84.39
CA GLY A 7 0.30 -26.18 83.40
C GLY A 7 1.15 -24.91 83.25
N ARG A 8 2.47 -25.09 83.11
CA ARG A 8 3.40 -24.03 82.73
C ARG A 8 3.10 -23.57 81.29
N PRO A 9 2.97 -22.27 81.01
CA PRO A 9 2.85 -21.81 79.63
C PRO A 9 4.17 -22.03 78.88
N ALA A 10 4.07 -22.72 77.74
CA ALA A 10 5.16 -22.87 76.79
C ALA A 10 5.59 -21.49 76.30
N ARG A 11 6.84 -21.11 76.58
CA ARG A 11 7.48 -19.93 75.95
C ARG A 11 7.67 -20.24 74.47
N LEU A 12 6.68 -19.87 73.65
CA LEU A 12 6.87 -19.73 72.21
C LEU A 12 8.02 -18.75 71.97
N SER A 13 9.07 -19.26 71.32
CA SER A 13 10.35 -18.62 71.09
C SER A 13 10.19 -17.27 70.38
N ARG A 14 10.43 -16.17 71.11
CA ARG A 14 10.60 -14.81 70.57
C ARG A 14 11.72 -14.69 69.52
N GLY A 15 12.58 -15.70 69.39
CA GLY A 15 13.73 -15.67 68.46
C GLY A 15 13.39 -15.71 66.97
N ARG A 16 12.31 -16.40 66.56
CA ARG A 16 11.96 -16.50 65.12
C ARG A 16 11.38 -15.21 64.54
N LEU A 17 10.59 -14.47 65.33
CA LEU A 17 10.05 -13.16 64.95
C LEU A 17 11.11 -12.05 64.96
N ALA A 18 12.11 -12.13 65.85
CA ALA A 18 13.24 -11.22 65.87
C ALA A 18 14.15 -11.39 64.64
N ARG A 19 14.45 -12.65 64.25
CA ARG A 19 15.22 -12.94 63.02
C ARG A 19 14.55 -12.44 61.74
N LEU A 20 13.24 -12.65 61.60
CA LEU A 20 12.47 -12.10 60.46
C LEU A 20 12.43 -10.56 60.45
N ARG A 21 12.68 -9.90 61.59
CA ARG A 21 12.72 -8.43 61.71
C ARG A 21 14.12 -7.88 61.41
N GLU A 22 15.18 -8.62 61.69
CA GLU A 22 16.55 -8.32 61.26
C GLU A 22 16.70 -8.44 59.73
N GLU A 23 16.08 -9.44 59.09
CA GLU A 23 16.17 -9.61 57.63
C GLU A 23 15.42 -8.53 56.84
N ARG A 24 14.41 -7.87 57.44
CA ARG A 24 13.73 -6.72 56.81
C ARG A 24 14.65 -5.52 56.61
N GLY A 25 15.66 -5.33 57.48
CA GLY A 25 16.64 -4.25 57.34
C GLY A 25 17.59 -4.47 56.16
N GLY A 26 18.09 -5.71 56.00
CA GLY A 26 18.97 -6.09 54.89
C GLY A 26 18.27 -6.01 53.52
N ILE A 27 17.02 -6.47 53.44
CA ILE A 27 16.20 -6.37 52.23
C ILE A 27 15.90 -4.90 51.89
N ALA A 28 15.61 -4.05 52.88
CA ALA A 28 15.38 -2.63 52.66
C ALA A 28 16.64 -1.92 52.10
N VAL A 29 17.83 -2.27 52.60
CA VAL A 29 19.10 -1.70 52.10
C VAL A 29 19.37 -2.18 50.67
N MET A 30 19.19 -3.48 50.37
CA MET A 30 19.31 -3.97 49.00
C MET A 30 18.32 -3.28 48.05
N LEU A 31 17.05 -3.14 48.44
CA LEU A 31 16.04 -2.45 47.63
C LEU A 31 16.39 -0.97 47.42
N ALA A 32 16.89 -0.29 48.46
CA ALA A 32 17.32 1.10 48.36
C ALA A 32 18.49 1.28 47.39
N LEU A 33 19.41 0.31 47.32
CA LEU A 33 20.52 0.32 46.36
C LEU A 33 20.06 -0.04 44.93
N LEU A 34 19.07 -0.93 44.79
CA LEU A 34 18.55 -1.36 43.48
C LEU A 34 17.54 -0.37 42.88
N MET A 35 16.80 0.38 43.70
CA MET A 35 15.77 1.34 43.24
C MET A 35 16.30 2.37 42.24
N PRO A 36 17.42 3.07 42.49
CA PRO A 36 18.00 3.99 41.51
C PRO A 36 18.36 3.31 40.19
N LEU A 37 18.85 2.06 40.25
CA LEU A 37 19.17 1.27 39.07
C LEU A 37 17.91 0.95 38.25
N LEU A 38 16.82 0.56 38.93
CA LEU A 38 15.54 0.26 38.31
C LEU A 38 14.89 1.51 37.69
N PHE A 39 14.93 2.64 38.38
CA PHE A 39 14.42 3.90 37.84
C PHE A 39 15.26 4.42 36.68
N GLY A 40 16.60 4.29 36.75
CA GLY A 40 17.48 4.64 35.63
C GLY A 40 17.19 3.79 34.38
N ALA A 41 17.00 2.48 34.55
CA ALA A 41 16.61 1.60 33.45
C ALA A 41 15.21 1.92 32.90
N ALA A 42 14.24 2.22 33.77
CA ALA A 42 12.89 2.60 33.35
C ALA A 42 12.88 3.93 32.57
N ALA A 43 13.62 4.94 33.03
CA ALA A 43 13.76 6.23 32.37
C ALA A 43 14.32 6.09 30.94
N LEU A 44 15.42 5.35 30.78
CA LEU A 44 16.00 5.07 29.46
C LEU A 44 15.04 4.31 28.55
N GLY A 45 14.29 3.35 29.10
CA GLY A 45 13.27 2.61 28.35
C GLY A 45 12.16 3.52 27.83
N ILE A 46 11.69 4.48 28.63
CA ILE A 46 10.64 5.43 28.24
C ILE A 46 11.14 6.41 27.17
N ASP A 47 12.34 6.97 27.33
CA ASP A 47 12.90 7.89 26.34
C ASP A 47 13.13 7.20 24.98
N MET A 48 13.64 5.96 24.99
CA MET A 48 13.82 5.17 23.77
C MET A 48 12.48 4.85 23.10
N ALA A 49 11.47 4.48 23.90
CA ALA A 49 10.13 4.20 23.39
C ALA A 49 9.50 5.45 22.74
N ALA A 50 9.70 6.63 23.33
CA ALA A 50 9.22 7.89 22.78
C ALA A 50 9.87 8.21 21.43
N VAL A 51 11.20 8.09 21.32
CA VAL A 51 11.93 8.30 20.06
C VAL A 51 11.50 7.31 18.98
N TRP A 52 11.35 6.03 19.33
CA TRP A 52 10.91 5.01 18.38
C TRP A 52 9.47 5.23 17.92
N SER A 53 8.58 5.62 18.83
CA SER A 53 7.20 5.97 18.49
C SER A 53 7.15 7.17 17.54
N ALA A 54 7.94 8.21 17.81
CA ALA A 54 8.04 9.38 16.93
C ALA A 54 8.59 8.98 15.55
N ARG A 55 9.64 8.15 15.50
CA ARG A 55 10.19 7.64 14.23
C ARG A 55 9.15 6.92 13.39
N GLN A 56 8.34 6.05 14.00
CA GLN A 56 7.31 5.29 13.29
C GLN A 56 6.20 6.18 12.73
N GLN A 57 5.72 7.15 13.51
CA GLN A 57 4.69 8.10 13.07
C GLN A 57 5.18 8.90 11.86
N VAL A 58 6.38 9.43 11.96
CA VAL A 58 6.92 10.27 10.90
C VAL A 58 7.33 9.47 9.66
N GLN A 59 7.82 8.24 9.82
CA GLN A 59 8.04 7.32 8.69
C GLN A 59 6.72 7.04 7.97
N THR A 60 5.64 6.77 8.71
CA THR A 60 4.32 6.50 8.14
C THR A 60 3.80 7.71 7.32
N GLY A 61 3.95 8.93 7.85
CA GLY A 61 3.62 10.15 7.12
C GLY A 61 4.49 10.33 5.86
N ALA A 62 5.79 10.04 5.95
CA ALA A 62 6.72 10.15 4.82
C ALA A 62 6.38 9.14 3.70
N ASP A 63 6.05 7.90 4.07
CA ASP A 63 5.62 6.83 3.16
C ASP A 63 4.31 7.21 2.46
N ALA A 64 3.33 7.73 3.22
CA ALA A 64 2.09 8.24 2.65
C ALA A 64 2.33 9.38 1.65
N ALA A 65 3.24 10.31 1.96
CA ALA A 65 3.56 11.43 1.10
C ALA A 65 4.19 10.99 -0.23
N VAL A 66 5.17 10.07 -0.21
CA VAL A 66 5.77 9.58 -1.46
C VAL A 66 4.81 8.73 -2.29
N ILE A 67 3.97 7.92 -1.65
CA ILE A 67 2.95 7.12 -2.36
C ILE A 67 1.94 8.05 -3.02
N ALA A 68 1.45 9.07 -2.31
CA ALA A 68 0.46 9.99 -2.85
C ALA A 68 1.01 10.75 -4.07
N VAL A 69 2.25 11.25 -3.96
CA VAL A 69 2.93 11.90 -5.09
C VAL A 69 3.18 10.91 -6.24
N ALA A 70 3.64 9.70 -5.94
CA ALA A 70 3.86 8.68 -6.95
C ALA A 70 2.55 8.29 -7.67
N MET A 71 1.43 8.23 -6.95
CA MET A 71 0.09 7.99 -7.50
C MET A 71 -0.35 9.11 -8.45
N ASP A 72 -0.17 10.37 -8.08
CA ASP A 72 -0.53 11.51 -8.93
C ASP A 72 0.36 11.57 -10.18
N CYS A 73 1.67 11.38 -10.03
CA CYS A 73 2.58 11.32 -11.16
C CYS A 73 2.31 10.08 -12.06
N ALA A 74 1.91 8.95 -11.49
CA ALA A 74 1.48 7.76 -12.23
C ALA A 74 0.14 7.98 -12.95
N ARG A 75 -0.73 8.89 -12.51
CA ARG A 75 -1.94 9.31 -13.26
C ARG A 75 -1.64 10.37 -14.33
N GLY A 76 -0.41 10.86 -14.40
CA GLY A 76 -0.01 11.95 -15.30
C GLY A 76 -0.36 13.35 -14.77
N ASP A 77 -0.70 13.48 -13.48
CA ASP A 77 -1.10 14.72 -12.82
C ASP A 77 -0.05 15.17 -11.77
N CYS A 78 1.22 15.18 -12.16
CA CYS A 78 2.36 15.48 -11.29
C CYS A 78 2.54 16.99 -11.00
N GLY A 79 1.45 17.77 -11.01
CA GLY A 79 1.50 19.24 -11.05
C GLY A 79 1.81 19.91 -9.71
N ASN A 80 1.09 19.52 -8.63
CA ASN A 80 1.21 20.13 -7.31
C ASN A 80 1.77 19.15 -6.26
N ILE A 81 2.99 18.67 -6.52
CA ILE A 81 3.70 17.69 -5.68
C ILE A 81 3.74 18.12 -4.21
N LYS A 82 3.95 19.42 -3.93
CA LYS A 82 4.04 19.93 -2.56
C LYS A 82 2.74 19.72 -1.79
N GLN A 83 1.61 20.13 -2.38
CA GLN A 83 0.31 20.04 -1.72
C GLN A 83 -0.09 18.58 -1.48
N THR A 84 0.03 17.72 -2.51
CA THR A 84 -0.26 16.29 -2.40
C THR A 84 0.56 15.64 -1.29
N ALA A 85 1.85 15.98 -1.19
CA ALA A 85 2.74 15.48 -0.16
C ALA A 85 2.33 15.90 1.25
N GLU A 86 2.06 17.19 1.44
CA GLU A 86 1.65 17.75 2.73
C GLU A 86 0.32 17.16 3.19
N ASP A 87 -0.68 17.11 2.31
CA ASP A 87 -2.00 16.57 2.64
C ASP A 87 -1.94 15.08 3.04
N ALA A 88 -1.17 14.28 2.30
CA ALA A 88 -1.00 12.87 2.60
C ALA A 88 -0.18 12.62 3.88
N PHE A 89 0.84 13.44 4.12
CA PHE A 89 1.63 13.39 5.34
C PHE A 89 0.75 13.66 6.57
N TRP A 90 0.02 14.79 6.56
CA TRP A 90 -0.76 15.24 7.70
C TRP A 90 -1.99 14.38 8.00
N ALA A 91 -2.57 13.73 7.00
CA ALA A 91 -3.65 12.77 7.20
C ALA A 91 -3.23 11.51 7.98
N ASN A 92 -1.94 11.16 7.95
CA ASN A 92 -1.41 9.95 8.59
C ASN A 92 -0.61 10.26 9.87
N ASP A 93 -0.28 11.53 10.12
CA ASP A 93 0.44 11.97 11.31
C ASP A 93 -0.28 13.14 12.00
N GLU A 94 -1.48 12.89 12.51
CA GLU A 94 -2.19 13.83 13.40
C GLU A 94 -1.52 13.95 14.78
N ALA A 95 -0.67 12.98 15.13
CA ALA A 95 0.07 12.91 16.38
C ALA A 95 1.34 13.79 16.39
N ALA A 96 1.59 14.54 15.32
CA ALA A 96 2.55 15.64 15.23
C ALA A 96 2.23 16.81 16.19
N LYS A 97 2.00 16.51 17.47
CA LYS A 97 2.26 17.36 18.63
C LYS A 97 3.76 17.63 18.81
N LEU A 98 4.64 17.04 18.02
CA LEU A 98 6.05 17.38 17.89
C LEU A 98 6.25 18.52 16.87
N SER A 99 5.60 19.64 17.16
CA SER A 99 5.76 21.05 16.77
C SER A 99 6.53 21.54 15.52
N ASN A 100 7.22 20.77 14.68
CA ASN A 100 8.01 21.34 13.59
C ASN A 100 8.18 20.41 12.37
N LEU A 101 7.11 20.22 11.60
CA LEU A 101 7.29 20.02 10.16
C LEU A 101 7.03 21.38 9.51
N GLY A 102 8.11 22.16 9.38
CA GLY A 102 8.06 23.42 8.66
C GLY A 102 7.85 23.15 7.16
N PRO A 103 6.83 23.76 6.52
CA PRO A 103 6.60 23.58 5.09
C PRO A 103 7.69 24.26 4.27
N GLY A 104 8.14 23.58 3.20
CA GLY A 104 8.84 24.19 2.08
C GLY A 104 10.36 24.35 2.24
N GLU A 105 11.10 23.35 1.78
CA GLU A 105 12.31 23.54 0.95
C GLU A 105 12.64 22.21 0.24
N GLY A 106 11.68 21.62 -0.48
CA GLY A 106 11.90 20.44 -1.34
C GLY A 106 12.37 19.19 -0.61
N TRP A 107 11.51 18.64 0.27
CA TRP A 107 11.66 17.29 0.83
C TRP A 107 11.45 16.23 -0.26
N ILE A 108 10.42 16.39 -1.08
CA ILE A 108 10.09 15.44 -2.13
C ILE A 108 10.80 15.77 -3.44
N ARG A 109 11.43 14.76 -4.04
CA ARG A 109 12.07 14.83 -5.36
C ARG A 109 11.42 13.81 -6.26
N VAL A 110 11.07 14.23 -7.47
CA VAL A 110 10.57 13.36 -8.54
C VAL A 110 11.64 13.26 -9.62
N ASN A 111 12.09 12.05 -9.91
CA ASN A 111 13.04 11.75 -10.98
C ASN A 111 12.45 10.66 -11.90
N GLY A 112 11.69 11.10 -12.90
CA GLY A 112 10.98 10.20 -13.81
C GLY A 112 9.91 9.39 -13.07
N ARG A 113 10.17 8.08 -12.88
CA ARG A 113 9.27 7.14 -12.19
C ARG A 113 9.53 7.01 -10.69
N GLU A 114 10.59 7.64 -10.21
CA GLU A 114 11.02 7.57 -8.83
C GLU A 114 10.64 8.82 -8.06
N VAL A 115 10.08 8.62 -6.87
CA VAL A 115 9.71 9.67 -5.92
C VAL A 115 10.45 9.38 -4.63
N SER A 116 11.22 10.35 -4.15
CA SER A 116 11.94 10.23 -2.90
C SER A 116 11.58 11.35 -1.95
N ALA A 117 11.48 11.02 -0.66
CA ALA A 117 11.26 11.91 0.45
C ALA A 117 12.50 11.84 1.34
N THR A 118 13.46 12.72 1.08
CA THR A 118 14.63 12.92 1.95
C THR A 118 14.50 14.26 2.67
N GLN A 119 14.54 14.25 3.99
CA GLN A 119 14.59 15.48 4.77
C GLN A 119 15.88 16.24 4.52
N LYS A 120 15.76 17.56 4.48
CA LYS A 120 16.93 18.46 4.49
C LYS A 120 17.38 18.82 5.91
N LYS A 121 16.52 18.70 6.91
CA LYS A 121 16.81 19.01 8.32
C LYS A 121 16.17 17.97 9.21
N ALA A 122 16.90 17.50 10.22
CA ALA A 122 16.39 16.53 11.19
C ALA A 122 15.30 17.14 12.08
N TRP A 123 14.33 16.32 12.49
CA TRP A 123 13.37 16.68 13.53
C TRP A 123 13.99 16.59 14.91
N LEU A 124 13.50 17.43 15.81
CA LEU A 124 13.87 17.40 17.21
C LEU A 124 12.78 16.67 17.99
N VAL A 125 13.17 15.58 18.65
CA VAL A 125 12.30 14.84 19.56
C VAL A 125 12.73 15.18 20.99
N ASN A 126 11.78 15.67 21.79
CA ASN A 126 12.07 15.97 23.19
C ASN A 126 12.29 14.69 23.99
N HIS A 127 13.34 14.66 24.80
CA HIS A 127 13.55 13.62 25.80
C HIS A 127 12.89 14.01 27.12
N PHE A 128 12.24 13.06 27.79
CA PHE A 128 11.59 13.34 29.07
C PHE A 128 12.57 13.23 30.23
N PHE A 129 13.32 12.12 30.30
CA PHE A 129 14.26 11.89 31.39
C PHE A 129 15.68 12.32 31.05
N ALA A 130 16.13 12.15 29.80
CA ALA A 130 17.43 12.65 29.34
C ALA A 130 17.51 14.19 29.42
N GLY A 131 16.39 14.89 29.25
CA GLY A 131 16.31 16.34 29.46
C GLY A 131 16.64 16.75 30.90
N ALA A 132 16.27 15.93 31.90
CA ALA A 132 16.66 16.18 33.29
C ALA A 132 18.18 16.06 33.54
N LEU A 133 18.92 15.46 32.60
CA LEU A 133 20.39 15.35 32.60
C LEU A 133 21.06 16.38 31.68
N GLY A 134 20.29 17.28 31.04
CA GLY A 134 20.78 18.33 30.15
C GLY A 134 20.73 17.98 28.66
N GLU A 135 20.19 16.82 28.28
CA GLU A 135 20.02 16.38 26.89
C GLU A 135 18.53 16.48 26.50
N ASP A 136 18.05 17.70 26.23
CA ASP A 136 16.62 17.97 26.07
C ASP A 136 16.03 17.42 24.76
N THR A 137 16.85 17.25 23.71
CA THR A 137 16.37 16.88 22.37
C THR A 137 17.31 15.94 21.63
N GLY A 138 16.74 14.98 20.89
CA GLY A 138 17.45 14.14 19.94
C GLY A 138 17.06 14.44 18.49
N GLU A 139 18.01 14.26 17.57
CA GLU A 139 17.76 14.39 16.13
C GLU A 139 17.14 13.12 15.55
N LEU A 140 16.09 13.29 14.73
CA LEU A 140 15.40 12.22 14.03
C LEU A 140 15.35 12.52 12.53
N SER A 141 15.89 11.61 11.71
CA SER A 141 15.77 11.63 10.26
C SER A 141 15.16 10.33 9.73
N VAL A 142 14.28 10.45 8.76
CA VAL A 142 13.63 9.37 8.02
C VAL A 142 13.71 9.67 6.52
N SER A 143 13.81 8.61 5.74
CA SER A 143 13.76 8.66 4.29
C SER A 143 12.71 7.68 3.81
N SER A 144 11.99 8.05 2.76
CA SER A 144 11.04 7.17 2.10
C SER A 144 11.17 7.29 0.60
N TYR A 145 10.89 6.21 -0.11
CA TYR A 145 10.96 6.15 -1.56
C TYR A 145 9.76 5.38 -2.09
N ALA A 146 9.15 5.92 -3.14
CA ALA A 146 8.12 5.25 -3.90
C ALA A 146 8.47 5.27 -5.38
N GLU A 147 8.04 4.25 -6.08
CA GLU A 147 8.15 4.19 -7.53
C GLU A 147 6.82 3.77 -8.14
N TRP A 148 6.68 4.04 -9.43
CA TRP A 148 5.58 3.50 -10.23
C TRP A 148 6.07 2.84 -11.50
N ALA A 149 5.37 1.80 -11.93
CA ALA A 149 5.66 1.06 -13.14
C ALA A 149 4.38 0.53 -13.78
N PRO A 150 4.39 0.17 -15.08
CA PRO A 150 3.26 -0.51 -15.69
C PRO A 150 2.99 -1.85 -14.99
N PHE A 151 1.72 -2.28 -14.96
CA PHE A 151 1.40 -3.59 -14.40
C PHE A 151 2.09 -4.72 -15.19
N THR A 152 2.63 -5.69 -14.45
CA THR A 152 3.10 -6.98 -14.97
C THR A 152 2.20 -8.13 -14.58
N GLU A 153 1.36 -7.92 -13.58
CA GLU A 153 0.31 -8.82 -13.14
C GLU A 153 -0.85 -7.94 -12.70
N ALA A 154 -2.06 -8.34 -13.07
CA ALA A 154 -3.26 -7.66 -12.59
C ALA A 154 -4.44 -8.62 -12.61
N ARG A 155 -5.30 -8.45 -11.61
CA ARG A 155 -6.65 -8.97 -11.62
C ARG A 155 -7.57 -7.96 -12.31
N SER A 156 -8.00 -8.29 -13.52
CA SER A 156 -9.04 -7.56 -14.25
C SER A 156 -10.37 -7.73 -13.54
N GLU A 157 -11.17 -6.66 -13.41
CA GLU A 157 -12.52 -6.73 -12.84
C GLU A 157 -13.50 -7.49 -13.73
N LEU A 158 -13.18 -7.65 -15.02
CA LEU A 158 -14.04 -8.27 -16.00
C LEU A 158 -13.29 -9.36 -16.76
N PRO A 159 -13.97 -10.44 -17.15
CA PRO A 159 -13.31 -11.60 -17.76
C PRO A 159 -13.21 -11.40 -19.27
N PHE A 160 -12.53 -10.34 -19.70
CA PHE A 160 -12.23 -10.12 -21.11
C PHE A 160 -10.87 -9.43 -21.30
N ALA A 161 -10.30 -9.64 -22.47
CA ALA A 161 -9.09 -8.99 -22.94
C ALA A 161 -9.34 -8.37 -24.32
N ILE A 162 -8.67 -7.26 -24.61
CA ILE A 162 -8.80 -6.56 -25.89
C ILE A 162 -7.54 -6.69 -26.73
N SER A 163 -7.67 -6.65 -28.05
CA SER A 163 -6.50 -6.66 -28.91
C SER A 163 -5.71 -5.36 -28.78
N TYR A 164 -4.39 -5.44 -28.99
CA TYR A 164 -3.53 -4.28 -29.11
C TYR A 164 -4.06 -3.29 -30.17
N CYS A 165 -4.63 -3.78 -31.26
CA CYS A 165 -5.18 -2.93 -32.32
C CYS A 165 -6.47 -2.22 -31.90
N THR A 166 -7.34 -2.86 -31.12
CA THR A 166 -8.51 -2.21 -30.49
C THR A 166 -8.07 -1.12 -29.54
N TYR A 167 -7.08 -1.40 -28.68
CA TYR A 167 -6.52 -0.40 -27.79
C TYR A 167 -5.95 0.77 -28.62
N LYS A 168 -5.11 0.50 -29.62
CA LYS A 168 -4.48 1.53 -30.46
C LYS A 168 -5.49 2.39 -31.22
N SER A 169 -6.60 1.82 -31.71
CA SER A 169 -7.63 2.57 -32.45
C SER A 169 -8.48 3.47 -31.55
N HIS A 170 -8.58 3.15 -30.26
CA HIS A 170 -9.52 3.79 -29.33
C HIS A 170 -8.85 4.58 -28.19
N ALA A 171 -7.63 4.23 -27.80
CA ALA A 171 -6.86 4.88 -26.74
C ALA A 171 -6.10 6.11 -27.26
N ALA A 172 -6.69 6.85 -28.21
CA ALA A 172 -6.15 8.11 -28.69
C ALA A 172 -5.73 9.00 -27.50
N SER A 173 -4.52 9.59 -27.60
CA SER A 173 -3.80 10.31 -26.53
C SER A 173 -4.47 10.20 -25.16
N LEU A 174 -4.01 9.23 -24.36
CA LEU A 174 -4.44 9.00 -22.97
C LEU A 174 -4.60 10.36 -22.26
N GLY A 175 -5.85 10.71 -21.91
CA GLY A 175 -6.22 12.05 -21.39
C GLY A 175 -7.32 12.76 -22.19
N SER A 176 -7.52 12.43 -23.47
CA SER A 176 -8.56 13.05 -24.32
C SER A 176 -9.99 12.61 -24.00
N LYS A 177 -10.17 11.67 -23.04
CA LYS A 177 -11.46 11.09 -22.62
C LYS A 177 -12.37 10.67 -23.78
N ASN A 178 -11.78 10.11 -24.83
CA ASN A 178 -12.52 9.63 -25.99
C ASN A 178 -13.40 8.43 -25.59
N VAL A 179 -14.71 8.66 -25.54
CA VAL A 179 -15.67 7.64 -25.11
C VAL A 179 -15.79 6.56 -26.19
N VAL A 180 -15.63 5.31 -25.76
CA VAL A 180 -15.72 4.11 -26.59
C VAL A 180 -16.55 3.06 -25.89
N THR A 181 -17.22 2.24 -26.69
CA THR A 181 -18.03 1.13 -26.19
C THR A 181 -17.37 -0.18 -26.52
N LEU A 182 -16.92 -0.88 -25.48
CA LEU A 182 -16.30 -2.19 -25.51
C LEU A 182 -17.36 -3.25 -25.19
N GLY A 183 -17.59 -4.18 -26.10
CA GLY A 183 -18.41 -5.37 -25.88
C GLY A 183 -18.31 -6.36 -27.03
N SER A 184 -19.17 -7.38 -27.01
CA SER A 184 -19.28 -8.32 -28.13
C SER A 184 -19.51 -7.57 -29.45
N GLY A 185 -18.78 -7.97 -30.50
CA GLY A 185 -18.86 -7.34 -31.83
C GLY A 185 -18.19 -5.97 -31.95
N THR A 186 -17.43 -5.52 -30.95
CA THR A 186 -16.57 -4.33 -31.11
C THR A 186 -15.57 -4.59 -32.24
N PRO A 187 -15.50 -3.77 -33.29
CA PRO A 187 -14.54 -3.97 -34.35
C PRO A 187 -13.12 -3.95 -33.77
N GLY A 188 -12.39 -5.05 -33.94
CA GLY A 188 -10.94 -4.99 -33.75
C GLY A 188 -10.36 -4.11 -34.85
N GLY A 189 -9.71 -3.03 -34.48
CA GLY A 189 -8.91 -2.24 -35.42
C GLY A 189 -7.97 -3.15 -36.22
N SER A 190 -7.54 -2.70 -37.40
CA SER A 190 -6.55 -3.41 -38.21
C SER A 190 -5.18 -2.79 -37.99
N CYS A 191 -4.22 -3.57 -37.50
CA CYS A 191 -2.86 -3.10 -37.29
C CYS A 191 -1.84 -4.24 -37.16
N TYR A 192 -0.56 -3.90 -37.28
CA TYR A 192 0.52 -4.77 -36.84
C TYR A 192 0.76 -4.60 -35.35
N THR A 193 0.82 -5.72 -34.63
CA THR A 193 1.14 -5.75 -33.21
C THR A 193 2.65 -5.58 -32.98
N PRO A 194 3.09 -5.31 -31.74
CA PRO A 194 4.52 -5.26 -31.40
C PRO A 194 5.30 -6.56 -31.66
N GLN A 195 4.61 -7.69 -31.83
CA GLN A 195 5.20 -8.96 -32.28
C GLN A 195 5.40 -9.05 -33.80
N GLY A 196 4.88 -8.10 -34.56
CA GLY A 196 4.84 -8.14 -36.03
C GLY A 196 3.67 -8.96 -36.60
N GLU A 197 2.73 -9.41 -35.75
CA GLU A 197 1.53 -10.12 -36.21
C GLU A 197 0.49 -9.12 -36.74
N HIS A 198 -0.14 -9.43 -37.86
CA HIS A 198 -1.22 -8.61 -38.40
C HIS A 198 -2.56 -9.08 -37.82
N VAL A 199 -3.17 -8.26 -36.98
CA VAL A 199 -4.45 -8.56 -36.33
C VAL A 199 -5.58 -7.81 -37.05
N ASN A 200 -6.60 -8.54 -37.46
CA ASN A 200 -7.79 -8.02 -38.14
C ASN A 200 -9.08 -8.47 -37.45
N GLY A 201 -9.94 -7.52 -37.08
CA GLY A 201 -11.35 -7.77 -36.78
C GLY A 201 -11.67 -8.35 -35.40
N VAL A 202 -10.69 -8.84 -34.64
CA VAL A 202 -10.93 -9.35 -33.28
C VAL A 202 -10.75 -8.24 -32.26
N GLY A 203 -11.88 -7.72 -31.76
CA GLY A 203 -11.90 -6.56 -30.87
C GLY A 203 -11.63 -6.93 -29.41
N ILE A 204 -12.39 -7.91 -28.94
CA ILE A 204 -12.50 -8.31 -27.54
C ILE A 204 -12.74 -9.82 -27.52
N ASN A 205 -12.06 -10.50 -26.61
CA ASN A 205 -12.35 -11.89 -26.32
C ASN A 205 -12.55 -12.08 -24.83
N PHE A 206 -13.52 -12.91 -24.47
CA PHE A 206 -13.74 -13.27 -23.08
C PHE A 206 -12.65 -14.23 -22.61
N THR A 207 -12.22 -14.06 -21.37
CA THR A 207 -11.28 -14.94 -20.69
C THR A 207 -12.04 -15.85 -19.74
N ARG A 208 -11.38 -16.91 -19.29
CA ARG A 208 -11.92 -17.70 -18.18
C ARG A 208 -11.83 -16.87 -16.89
N PRO A 209 -12.94 -16.67 -16.16
CA PRO A 209 -12.89 -16.01 -14.86
C PRO A 209 -12.14 -16.87 -13.84
N ASP A 210 -11.62 -16.22 -12.81
CA ASP A 210 -11.10 -16.88 -11.62
C ASP A 210 -12.26 -17.56 -10.86
N SER A 211 -11.97 -18.63 -10.13
CA SER A 211 -13.01 -19.43 -9.48
C SER A 211 -13.83 -18.60 -8.49
N GLY A 212 -15.14 -18.50 -8.71
CA GLY A 212 -16.08 -17.78 -7.84
C GLY A 212 -16.08 -16.26 -8.01
N GLU A 213 -15.44 -15.76 -9.06
CA GLU A 213 -15.22 -14.34 -9.29
C GLU A 213 -15.65 -13.93 -10.70
N CYS A 214 -16.00 -12.65 -10.90
CA CYS A 214 -16.25 -12.12 -12.25
C CYS A 214 -14.93 -11.85 -12.99
N GLY A 215 -13.89 -11.48 -12.26
CA GLY A 215 -12.61 -11.07 -12.81
C GLY A 215 -11.73 -12.20 -13.32
N THR A 216 -10.63 -11.85 -13.97
CA THR A 216 -9.60 -12.79 -14.43
C THR A 216 -8.23 -12.27 -14.00
N THR A 217 -7.38 -13.15 -13.48
CA THR A 217 -5.99 -12.80 -13.17
C THR A 217 -5.09 -13.21 -14.31
N THR A 218 -4.36 -12.23 -14.86
CA THR A 218 -3.39 -12.50 -15.92
C THR A 218 -2.02 -11.95 -15.58
N VAL A 219 -0.99 -12.54 -16.19
CA VAL A 219 0.42 -12.15 -16.05
C VAL A 219 0.99 -11.78 -17.42
N TRP A 220 1.83 -10.76 -17.45
CA TRP A 220 2.52 -10.28 -18.64
C TRP A 220 3.36 -11.37 -19.31
N LYS A 221 3.30 -11.45 -20.65
CA LYS A 221 3.90 -12.47 -21.52
C LYS A 221 3.35 -13.88 -21.38
N SER A 222 2.50 -14.15 -20.40
CA SER A 222 1.83 -15.44 -20.26
C SER A 222 0.71 -15.58 -21.29
N THR A 223 0.40 -16.83 -21.62
CA THR A 223 -0.63 -17.20 -22.58
C THR A 223 -1.87 -17.71 -21.85
N TYR A 224 -3.04 -17.25 -22.28
CA TYR A 224 -4.34 -17.61 -21.73
C TYR A 224 -5.30 -18.01 -22.85
N ARG A 225 -6.33 -18.77 -22.49
CA ARG A 225 -7.32 -19.25 -23.45
C ARG A 225 -8.56 -18.36 -23.44
N PHE A 226 -9.02 -17.99 -24.63
CA PHE A 226 -10.32 -17.39 -24.83
C PHE A 226 -11.44 -18.37 -24.45
N GLN A 227 -12.51 -17.83 -23.90
CA GLN A 227 -13.77 -18.54 -23.76
C GLN A 227 -14.80 -17.98 -24.73
N ASN A 228 -15.46 -18.88 -25.45
CA ASN A 228 -16.69 -18.55 -26.17
C ASN A 228 -17.82 -18.52 -25.15
N GLY A 229 -18.50 -17.40 -25.02
CA GLY A 229 -19.64 -17.31 -24.11
C GLY A 229 -20.07 -15.89 -23.79
N SER A 230 -21.18 -15.81 -23.06
CA SER A 230 -21.63 -14.62 -22.35
C SER A 230 -20.82 -14.42 -21.07
N LEU A 231 -20.99 -13.27 -20.43
CA LEU A 231 -20.45 -13.02 -19.09
C LEU A 231 -20.86 -14.14 -18.10
N PRO A 232 -19.95 -14.57 -17.20
CA PRO A 232 -20.24 -15.51 -16.12
C PRO A 232 -21.36 -15.03 -15.18
N SER A 233 -21.99 -15.95 -14.45
CA SER A 233 -23.03 -15.64 -13.47
C SER A 233 -22.55 -14.73 -12.33
N GLU A 234 -21.27 -14.81 -12.01
CA GLU A 234 -20.54 -14.04 -11.02
C GLU A 234 -20.48 -12.55 -11.40
N CYS A 235 -20.56 -12.24 -12.71
CA CYS A 235 -20.70 -10.90 -13.23
C CYS A 235 -22.15 -10.40 -13.15
N SER A 236 -22.70 -10.34 -11.94
CA SER A 236 -24.07 -9.88 -11.70
C SER A 236 -24.27 -8.43 -12.14
N GLN A 237 -25.53 -8.05 -12.43
CA GLN A 237 -25.85 -6.66 -12.78
C GLN A 237 -25.43 -5.65 -11.70
N ALA A 238 -25.56 -6.03 -10.44
CA ALA A 238 -25.15 -5.21 -9.29
C ALA A 238 -23.63 -5.06 -9.21
N TYR A 239 -22.88 -6.12 -9.53
CA TYR A 239 -21.42 -6.05 -9.61
C TYR A 239 -20.98 -5.10 -10.73
N ILE A 240 -21.53 -5.26 -11.93
CA ILE A 240 -21.12 -4.43 -13.08
C ILE A 240 -21.54 -2.97 -12.89
N SER A 241 -22.71 -2.70 -12.30
CA SER A 241 -23.11 -1.32 -11.99
C SER A 241 -22.19 -0.66 -10.96
N SER A 242 -21.59 -1.43 -10.04
CA SER A 242 -20.60 -0.91 -9.09
C SER A 242 -19.29 -0.45 -9.74
N LEU A 243 -19.02 -0.88 -10.97
CA LEU A 243 -17.84 -0.46 -11.73
C LEU A 243 -18.02 0.92 -12.37
N VAL A 244 -19.26 1.40 -12.54
CA VAL A 244 -19.52 2.72 -13.12
C VAL A 244 -18.90 3.81 -12.26
N GLY A 245 -18.11 4.67 -12.88
CA GLY A 245 -17.34 5.71 -12.20
C GLY A 245 -16.00 5.22 -11.65
N ARG A 246 -15.60 3.95 -11.85
CA ARG A 246 -14.29 3.42 -11.45
C ARG A 246 -13.40 3.19 -12.65
N ASP A 247 -12.09 3.19 -12.40
CA ASP A 247 -11.10 2.75 -13.38
C ASP A 247 -10.91 1.24 -13.22
N VAL A 248 -11.11 0.49 -14.31
CA VAL A 248 -10.87 -0.96 -14.38
C VAL A 248 -9.60 -1.24 -15.17
N VAL A 249 -8.97 -2.37 -14.88
CA VAL A 249 -7.79 -2.83 -15.59
C VAL A 249 -8.19 -3.85 -16.65
N ILE A 250 -7.78 -3.64 -17.89
CA ILE A 250 -8.12 -4.50 -19.03
C ILE A 250 -6.81 -5.08 -19.60
N PRO A 251 -6.65 -6.42 -19.63
CA PRO A 251 -5.54 -7.05 -20.31
C PRO A 251 -5.59 -6.77 -21.82
N VAL A 252 -4.44 -6.40 -22.37
CA VAL A 252 -4.25 -6.17 -23.80
C VAL A 252 -3.36 -7.28 -24.35
N TRP A 253 -3.77 -7.90 -25.44
CA TRP A 253 -3.01 -8.97 -26.09
C TRP A 253 -2.40 -8.55 -27.42
N ASP A 254 -1.25 -9.12 -27.77
CA ASP A 254 -0.50 -8.81 -29.00
C ASP A 254 -0.28 -9.98 -29.95
N ALA A 255 -0.64 -11.19 -29.55
CA ALA A 255 -0.57 -12.38 -30.37
C ALA A 255 -1.74 -13.31 -30.05
N SER A 256 -2.26 -13.99 -31.07
CA SER A 256 -3.31 -15.00 -30.90
C SER A 256 -3.10 -16.20 -31.80
N HIS A 257 -3.14 -17.40 -31.24
CA HIS A 257 -2.99 -18.66 -31.97
C HIS A 257 -4.14 -19.60 -31.60
N GLY A 258 -5.07 -19.78 -32.54
CA GLY A 258 -6.30 -20.54 -32.27
C GLY A 258 -7.15 -19.86 -31.21
N GLN A 259 -7.26 -20.48 -30.04
CA GLN A 259 -7.99 -19.92 -28.88
C GLN A 259 -7.07 -19.29 -27.83
N ASP A 260 -5.76 -19.34 -28.05
CA ASP A 260 -4.79 -18.88 -27.06
C ASP A 260 -4.31 -17.48 -27.42
N PHE A 261 -4.10 -16.63 -26.42
CA PHE A 261 -3.59 -15.28 -26.59
C PHE A 261 -2.52 -14.95 -25.57
N ARG A 262 -1.59 -14.11 -25.98
CA ARG A 262 -0.51 -13.66 -25.11
C ARG A 262 -0.78 -12.26 -24.59
N VAL A 263 -0.63 -12.07 -23.29
CA VAL A 263 -0.76 -10.76 -22.66
C VAL A 263 0.44 -9.89 -22.98
N TYR A 264 0.19 -8.74 -23.62
CA TYR A 264 1.17 -7.73 -23.94
C TYR A 264 1.36 -6.71 -22.82
N GLY A 265 0.27 -6.32 -22.16
CA GLY A 265 0.27 -5.33 -21.08
C GLY A 265 -1.14 -5.03 -20.60
N TYR A 266 -1.31 -3.97 -19.81
CA TYR A 266 -2.58 -3.65 -19.16
C TYR A 266 -2.99 -2.21 -19.42
N ALA A 267 -4.20 -2.04 -19.93
CA ALA A 267 -4.80 -0.74 -20.14
C ALA A 267 -5.71 -0.37 -18.97
N ALA A 268 -5.71 0.90 -18.59
CA ALA A 268 -6.68 1.42 -17.64
C ALA A 268 -7.86 2.05 -18.38
N PHE A 269 -9.06 1.75 -17.93
CA PHE A 269 -10.30 2.17 -18.56
C PHE A 269 -11.28 2.73 -17.53
N ARG A 270 -11.63 4.02 -17.66
CA ARG A 270 -12.66 4.63 -16.82
C ARG A 270 -14.02 4.22 -17.33
N VAL A 271 -14.78 3.47 -16.53
CA VAL A 271 -16.15 3.08 -16.86
C VAL A 271 -17.09 4.25 -16.62
N THR A 272 -17.86 4.61 -17.64
CA THR A 272 -18.90 5.67 -17.59
C THR A 272 -20.31 5.12 -17.69
N GLY A 273 -20.46 3.91 -18.21
CA GLY A 273 -21.75 3.23 -18.27
C GLY A 273 -21.62 1.77 -18.69
N PHE A 274 -22.70 1.03 -18.53
CA PHE A 274 -22.80 -0.36 -18.94
C PHE A 274 -24.20 -0.67 -19.48
N SER A 275 -24.27 -1.59 -20.45
CA SER A 275 -25.52 -2.16 -20.95
C SER A 275 -25.43 -3.68 -20.98
N THR A 276 -26.44 -4.37 -20.45
CA THR A 276 -26.58 -5.84 -20.56
C THR A 276 -27.09 -6.29 -21.91
N THR A 277 -27.66 -5.36 -22.70
CA THR A 277 -28.21 -5.67 -24.02
C THR A 277 -27.10 -6.05 -24.99
N GLY A 278 -27.31 -7.10 -25.79
CA GLY A 278 -26.35 -7.51 -26.82
C GLY A 278 -25.06 -8.17 -26.27
N GLY A 279 -25.13 -8.84 -25.11
CA GLY A 279 -24.01 -9.61 -24.56
C GLY A 279 -23.07 -8.84 -23.64
N GLY A 280 -23.50 -7.68 -23.11
CA GLY A 280 -22.70 -6.86 -22.21
C GLY A 280 -21.80 -5.88 -22.96
N ARG A 281 -22.02 -4.59 -22.76
CA ARG A 281 -21.24 -3.49 -23.36
C ARG A 281 -20.84 -2.50 -22.28
N LEU A 282 -19.54 -2.31 -22.09
CA LEU A 282 -18.95 -1.27 -21.28
C LEU A 282 -18.73 -0.02 -22.11
N THR A 283 -19.11 1.13 -21.58
CA THR A 283 -18.85 2.44 -22.20
C THR A 283 -17.95 3.25 -21.29
N GLY A 284 -16.93 3.88 -21.84
CA GLY A 284 -15.90 4.56 -21.06
C GLY A 284 -14.76 5.04 -21.93
N TYR A 285 -13.62 5.38 -21.33
CA TYR A 285 -12.46 5.85 -22.07
C TYR A 285 -11.16 5.33 -21.46
N PHE A 286 -10.14 5.15 -22.30
CA PHE A 286 -8.80 4.81 -21.82
C PHE A 286 -8.14 6.00 -21.12
N THR A 287 -7.48 5.73 -20.00
CA THR A 287 -6.88 6.74 -19.13
C THR A 287 -5.59 6.22 -18.50
N TYR A 288 -4.87 7.09 -17.81
CA TYR A 288 -3.91 6.66 -16.80
C TYR A 288 -4.65 6.35 -15.50
N SER A 289 -4.35 5.20 -14.90
CA SER A 289 -4.81 4.84 -13.57
C SER A 289 -3.66 4.22 -12.79
N ALA A 290 -3.62 4.52 -11.51
CA ALA A 290 -2.58 4.09 -10.60
C ALA A 290 -3.23 3.38 -9.40
N ARG A 291 -2.72 2.19 -9.06
CA ARG A 291 -3.11 1.48 -7.83
C ARG A 291 -1.87 1.11 -7.05
N GLN A 292 -1.98 1.20 -5.74
CA GLN A 292 -0.95 0.69 -4.86
C GLN A 292 -0.95 -0.85 -4.92
N VAL A 293 0.23 -1.44 -4.96
CA VAL A 293 0.43 -2.88 -4.83
C VAL A 293 1.26 -3.16 -3.60
N ASP A 294 0.89 -4.22 -2.87
CA ASP A 294 1.56 -4.65 -1.64
C ASP A 294 2.77 -5.57 -1.93
N ASP A 295 3.34 -5.51 -3.13
CA ASP A 295 4.53 -6.26 -3.49
C ASP A 295 5.79 -5.47 -3.10
N THR A 296 6.66 -6.10 -2.33
CA THR A 296 7.97 -5.55 -1.94
C THR A 296 8.99 -5.66 -3.06
N THR A 297 8.71 -6.45 -4.11
CA THR A 297 9.58 -6.59 -5.27
C THR A 297 9.14 -5.63 -6.38
N PRO A 298 10.03 -4.73 -6.84
CA PRO A 298 9.68 -3.83 -7.94
C PRO A 298 9.30 -4.63 -9.19
N PRO A 299 8.11 -4.41 -9.78
CA PRO A 299 7.73 -5.03 -11.04
C PRO A 299 8.72 -4.68 -12.17
N PRO A 300 8.92 -5.58 -13.14
CA PRO A 300 9.74 -5.33 -14.31
C PRO A 300 9.40 -4.01 -15.01
N ARG A 301 10.37 -3.08 -15.07
CA ARG A 301 10.15 -1.72 -15.62
C ARG A 301 10.02 -1.66 -17.14
N ASN A 302 10.31 -2.76 -17.83
CA ASN A 302 10.27 -2.89 -19.28
C ASN A 302 8.92 -3.38 -19.82
N ALA A 303 7.93 -3.56 -18.95
CA ALA A 303 6.57 -3.82 -19.38
C ALA A 303 6.00 -2.63 -20.19
N PRO A 304 5.18 -2.88 -21.22
CA PRO A 304 4.53 -1.82 -21.98
C PRO A 304 3.60 -0.97 -21.11
N ASP A 305 3.72 0.35 -21.24
CA ASP A 305 2.85 1.30 -20.53
C ASP A 305 1.60 1.61 -21.36
N LEU A 306 0.49 0.94 -21.05
CA LEU A 306 -0.81 1.16 -21.71
C LEU A 306 -1.80 1.92 -20.80
N GLY A 307 -1.31 2.56 -19.74
CA GLY A 307 -2.11 3.39 -18.86
C GLY A 307 -2.39 2.80 -17.47
N ALA A 308 -2.34 1.48 -17.29
CA ALA A 308 -2.51 0.87 -15.97
C ALA A 308 -1.16 0.70 -15.27
N ARG A 309 -1.00 1.37 -14.13
CA ARG A 309 0.27 1.48 -13.40
C ARG A 309 0.12 1.02 -11.96
N ALA A 310 1.13 0.33 -11.47
CA ALA A 310 1.34 -0.03 -10.08
C ALA A 310 2.18 1.04 -9.39
N VAL A 311 1.87 1.34 -8.12
CA VAL A 311 2.67 2.19 -7.24
C VAL A 311 3.08 1.36 -6.01
N PHE A 312 4.32 1.48 -5.60
CA PHE A 312 4.87 0.69 -4.48
C PHE A 312 5.97 1.47 -3.78
N LEU A 313 6.20 1.13 -2.51
CA LEU A 313 7.35 1.62 -1.74
C LEU A 313 8.60 0.85 -2.14
N THR A 314 9.75 1.50 -2.06
CA THR A 314 11.05 0.86 -2.32
C THR A 314 12.06 1.20 -1.24
N ASP A 315 12.97 0.27 -0.97
CA ASP A 315 13.94 0.36 0.13
C ASP A 315 15.26 1.04 -0.25
N LYS A 316 15.36 1.59 -1.47
CA LYS A 316 16.60 2.02 -2.14
C LYS A 316 17.85 2.26 -1.27
#